data_AF-A0A315Y7Y7-F1
#
_entry.id   AF-A0A315Y7Y7-F1
#
_cell.length_a   1.000
_cell.length_b   1.000
_cell.length_c   1.000
_cell.angle_alpha   90.00
_cell.angle_beta   90.00
_cell.angle_gamma   90.00
#
_symmetry.space_group_name_H-M   'P 1'
#
loop_
_entity.id
_entity.type
_entity.pdbx_description
1 polymer ?
#
loop_
_entity_poly.entity_id
_entity_poly.type
_entity_poly.pdbx_seq_one_letter_code
_entity_poly.pdbx_strand_id
1 'polypeptide(L)'
;MKLSRISALLTAGALTFSLLSCTDNNVPRQSRVRNSEREFAIGHPTDEEPIFDTDIDCPDLDEVQASVQQLLDDLDSKDSKAVNDDIDQLLGLYDEIYEAFAYKEMSFYANYSDNDMEEEYNEYYRDLYVAGDMIRFGFIRGFYSSFRSRFEELVSKEDIKLYSDITDLFSLDTARSDSEASFDEMSEYLGEYYDIIADDSLSDDEKDLECAEILIDILRDYDEKTLYSQYDRDYTGSEILALGDSITDELIPVMDDLIDLYVDNYAWDDDSAGRSYADVPFETIREYAPMLSEDIAASADLICDEKLYRICDKNDAFEGAFTEELPVDNKAMIFIGNVGEDEILPTAIHEFGHFHASFYDRTPTFLSRNNLDIAEVQSQGLELIFTRFYDDIYGDTSDTEKLMQVIDLLDSVISGYLIGEFEYRAVQDIDNMTPEKLVELFNDKLSYYDGACSLYMISHLFESPGYYISYSTSALAAFDLFDDVNNDPDKALERYEKIAKISCNSGEYKFRRALSECGFSNVLTKDYISKLADDINDFIAQYK
;
A
#
# COMPACT_ATOMS: atom_id res chain seq x y z
N MET A 1 7.69 -28.31 -0.76
CA MET A 1 6.74 -28.48 0.38
C MET A 1 7.57 -28.75 1.62
N LYS A 2 8.22 -27.77 2.22
CA LYS A 2 7.83 -26.34 2.33
C LYS A 2 8.06 -25.48 1.08
N LEU A 3 7.13 -24.57 0.87
CA LEU A 3 7.04 -23.42 -0.04
C LEU A 3 5.98 -22.54 0.62
N SER A 4 6.35 -21.32 0.99
CA SER A 4 5.54 -20.15 1.37
C SER A 4 6.44 -19.27 2.26
N ARG A 5 6.62 -17.97 1.97
CA ARG A 5 5.65 -16.89 2.27
C ARG A 5 5.14 -16.19 1.03
N ILE A 6 3.83 -16.27 0.80
CA ILE A 6 3.12 -15.31 -0.04
C ILE A 6 2.77 -14.15 0.87
N SER A 7 3.00 -12.93 0.40
CA SER A 7 2.53 -11.71 1.04
C SER A 7 1.71 -10.97 -0.02
N ALA A 8 0.40 -10.91 0.16
CA ALA A 8 -0.49 -10.21 -0.74
C ALA A 8 -0.86 -8.86 -0.14
N LEU A 9 0.00 -7.87 -0.28
CA LEU A 9 -0.42 -6.50 0.00
C LEU A 9 -1.34 -6.03 -1.13
N LEU A 10 -2.64 -6.34 -0.99
CA LEU A 10 -3.68 -5.85 -1.89
C LEU A 10 -4.16 -4.44 -1.50
N THR A 11 -3.75 -3.94 -0.34
CA THR A 11 -4.08 -2.61 0.18
C THR A 11 -2.87 -1.69 0.29
N ALA A 12 -3.15 -0.39 0.14
CA ALA A 12 -2.18 0.68 0.32
C ALA A 12 -1.59 0.60 1.73
N GLY A 13 -0.26 0.66 1.81
CA GLY A 13 0.50 0.52 3.05
C GLY A 13 1.06 -0.88 3.20
N ALA A 14 2.30 -1.10 2.76
CA ALA A 14 3.27 -1.68 3.69
C ALA A 14 4.33 -0.63 3.86
N LEU A 15 4.20 0.13 4.94
CA LEU A 15 5.15 1.20 5.23
C LEU A 15 6.49 0.60 5.69
N THR A 16 7.42 0.44 4.75
CA THR A 16 8.83 0.69 5.02
C THR A 16 9.09 2.16 4.69
N PHE A 17 8.69 3.06 5.60
CA PHE A 17 8.91 4.48 5.39
C PHE A 17 10.40 4.80 5.38
N SER A 18 10.75 5.71 4.46
CA SER A 18 12.05 6.37 4.31
C SER A 18 13.23 5.42 4.08
N LEU A 19 13.78 5.39 2.85
CA LEU A 19 15.06 4.69 2.61
C LEU A 19 16.19 5.27 3.48
N LEU A 20 16.04 6.52 3.96
CA LEU A 20 16.93 7.11 4.97
C LEU A 20 16.73 6.54 6.38
N SER A 21 15.51 6.12 6.76
CA SER A 21 15.24 5.39 8.02
C SER A 21 15.89 4.00 8.03
N CYS A 22 15.93 3.35 6.87
CA CYS A 22 16.65 2.08 6.67
C CYS A 22 18.18 2.24 6.58
N THR A 23 18.70 3.47 6.40
CA THR A 23 20.16 3.70 6.49
C THR A 23 20.60 3.51 7.94
N ASP A 24 21.50 2.55 8.15
CA ASP A 24 22.19 2.34 9.41
C ASP A 24 22.94 3.64 9.77
N ASN A 25 22.26 4.52 10.50
CA ASN A 25 22.64 5.90 10.74
C ASN A 25 24.04 5.95 11.35
N ASN A 26 25.02 6.40 10.58
CA ASN A 26 26.38 6.71 11.05
C ASN A 26 26.41 8.05 11.83
N VAL A 27 25.42 8.27 12.68
CA VAL A 27 25.57 9.00 13.94
C VAL A 27 26.06 7.97 14.95
N PRO A 28 27.15 8.20 15.73
CA PRO A 28 27.86 7.12 16.43
C PRO A 28 27.00 6.43 17.51
N ARG A 29 26.21 5.41 17.14
CA ARG A 29 25.76 4.36 18.04
C ARG A 29 26.97 3.46 18.29
N GLN A 30 27.68 3.72 19.39
CA GLN A 30 28.59 2.72 19.94
C GLN A 30 27.86 1.38 20.04
N SER A 31 28.40 0.36 19.37
CA SER A 31 27.88 -1.01 19.27
C SER A 31 27.04 -1.40 20.50
N ARG A 32 25.72 -1.41 20.36
CA ARG A 32 24.88 -2.17 21.29
C ARG A 32 25.04 -3.63 20.93
N VAL A 33 26.03 -4.27 21.54
CA VAL A 33 25.99 -5.73 21.72
C VAL A 33 24.65 -6.02 22.39
N ARG A 34 23.77 -6.76 21.70
CA ARG A 34 22.47 -7.23 22.21
C ARG A 34 22.71 -7.84 23.58
N ASN A 35 22.31 -7.15 24.63
CA ASN A 35 22.50 -7.62 26.00
C ASN A 35 21.34 -8.57 26.32
N SER A 36 21.56 -9.86 26.11
CA SER A 36 20.59 -10.94 26.33
C SER A 36 20.19 -11.15 27.80
N GLU A 37 20.67 -10.33 28.74
CA GLU A 37 20.39 -10.46 30.18
C GLU A 37 19.50 -9.34 30.77
N ARG A 38 18.95 -8.42 29.95
CA ARG A 38 17.95 -7.44 30.43
C ARG A 38 16.55 -7.81 29.96
N GLU A 39 15.85 -8.58 30.80
CA GLU A 39 14.38 -8.51 30.86
C GLU A 39 14.01 -7.08 31.28
N PHE A 40 13.71 -6.22 30.30
CA PHE A 40 12.98 -5.00 30.56
C PHE A 40 11.51 -5.39 30.72
N ALA A 41 11.00 -5.21 31.94
CA ALA A 41 9.58 -5.32 32.22
C ALA A 41 8.86 -4.13 31.58
N ILE A 42 8.52 -4.29 30.30
CA ILE A 42 7.55 -3.48 29.57
C ILE A 42 6.18 -4.11 29.85
N GLY A 43 5.15 -3.28 30.01
CA GLY A 43 3.81 -3.71 30.41
C GLY A 43 3.31 -4.83 29.52
N HIS A 44 2.78 -5.88 30.13
CA HIS A 44 2.12 -6.96 29.41
C HIS A 44 1.03 -6.37 28.49
N PRO A 45 0.94 -6.80 27.22
CA PRO A 45 -0.31 -6.72 26.48
C PRO A 45 -1.39 -7.28 27.40
N THR A 46 -2.54 -6.63 27.50
CA THR A 46 -3.65 -7.21 28.24
C THR A 46 -3.89 -8.62 27.70
N ASP A 47 -3.76 -9.65 28.55
CA ASP A 47 -3.97 -11.07 28.26
C ASP A 47 -5.38 -11.41 27.69
N GLU A 48 -6.20 -10.41 27.41
CA GLU A 48 -7.43 -10.50 26.64
C GLU A 48 -7.14 -9.96 25.24
N GLU A 49 -6.35 -10.69 24.46
CA GLU A 49 -6.38 -10.51 23.00
C GLU A 49 -7.81 -10.81 22.55
N PRO A 50 -8.49 -9.87 21.87
CA PRO A 50 -9.64 -10.26 21.07
C PRO A 50 -9.05 -11.19 20.00
N ILE A 51 -9.20 -12.49 20.21
CA ILE A 51 -9.15 -13.45 19.13
C ILE A 51 -10.31 -13.03 18.24
N PHE A 52 -10.02 -12.30 17.15
CA PHE A 52 -10.98 -12.07 16.09
C PHE A 52 -11.58 -13.42 15.74
N ASP A 53 -12.91 -13.49 15.65
CA ASP A 53 -13.61 -14.77 15.54
C ASP A 53 -12.98 -15.57 14.39
N THR A 54 -12.26 -16.64 14.74
CA THR A 54 -11.52 -17.43 13.74
C THR A 54 -12.46 -18.30 12.90
N ASP A 55 -13.73 -18.36 13.31
CA ASP A 55 -14.83 -19.11 12.72
C ASP A 55 -15.62 -18.20 11.75
N ILE A 56 -14.92 -17.64 10.76
CA ILE A 56 -15.54 -16.86 9.69
C ILE A 56 -16.07 -17.83 8.63
N ASP A 57 -17.35 -17.72 8.33
CA ASP A 57 -17.99 -18.47 7.25
C ASP A 57 -17.48 -17.92 5.92
N CYS A 58 -16.68 -18.72 5.20
CA CYS A 58 -16.15 -18.36 3.89
C CYS A 58 -16.81 -19.25 2.83
N PRO A 59 -17.48 -18.67 1.81
CA PRO A 59 -18.02 -19.45 0.70
C PRO A 59 -16.93 -20.28 0.01
N ASP A 60 -17.21 -21.56 -0.25
CA ASP A 60 -16.24 -22.41 -0.93
C ASP A 60 -16.25 -22.20 -2.46
N LEU A 61 -15.16 -22.61 -3.12
CA LEU A 61 -15.04 -22.50 -4.58
C LEU A 61 -16.10 -23.29 -5.36
N ASP A 62 -16.70 -24.34 -4.78
CA ASP A 62 -17.77 -25.10 -5.45
C ASP A 62 -19.08 -24.29 -5.46
N GLU A 63 -19.35 -23.50 -4.42
CA GLU A 63 -20.46 -22.55 -4.36
C GLU A 63 -20.30 -21.40 -5.37
N VAL A 64 -19.09 -20.83 -5.46
CA VAL A 64 -18.79 -19.82 -6.50
C VAL A 64 -18.97 -20.42 -7.88
N GLN A 65 -18.41 -21.61 -8.13
CA GLN A 65 -18.52 -22.29 -9.42
C GLN A 65 -19.98 -22.58 -9.78
N ALA A 66 -20.80 -23.03 -8.82
CA ALA A 66 -22.22 -23.28 -9.04
C ALA A 66 -22.98 -21.97 -9.38
N SER A 67 -22.65 -20.87 -8.72
CA SER A 67 -23.26 -19.56 -8.98
C SER A 67 -22.85 -19.00 -10.34
N VAL A 68 -21.60 -19.17 -10.76
CA VAL A 68 -21.16 -18.81 -12.12
C VAL A 68 -21.86 -19.69 -13.16
N GLN A 69 -22.01 -20.99 -12.90
CA GLN A 69 -22.73 -21.88 -13.81
C GLN A 69 -24.21 -21.49 -13.94
N GLN A 70 -24.85 -21.06 -12.84
CA GLN A 70 -26.22 -20.54 -12.86
C GLN A 70 -26.33 -19.31 -13.76
N LEU A 71 -25.40 -18.34 -13.63
CA LEU A 71 -25.34 -17.18 -14.52
C LEU A 71 -25.24 -17.60 -15.99
N LEU A 72 -24.36 -18.55 -16.31
CA LEU A 72 -24.19 -19.04 -17.69
C LEU A 72 -25.48 -19.68 -18.25
N ASP A 73 -26.17 -20.47 -17.43
CA ASP A 73 -27.45 -21.10 -17.79
C ASP A 73 -28.54 -20.04 -18.03
N ASP A 74 -28.58 -18.96 -17.25
CA ASP A 74 -29.57 -17.89 -17.38
C ASP A 74 -29.27 -16.91 -18.53
N LEU A 75 -28.00 -16.73 -18.87
CA LEU A 75 -27.60 -16.07 -20.11
C LEU A 75 -28.11 -16.83 -21.34
N ASP A 76 -28.03 -18.17 -21.34
CA ASP A 76 -28.51 -19.05 -22.40
C ASP A 76 -30.04 -19.10 -22.47
N SER A 77 -30.71 -19.12 -21.30
CA SER A 77 -32.17 -19.12 -21.16
C SER A 77 -32.81 -17.77 -21.53
N LYS A 78 -32.01 -16.70 -21.50
CA LYS A 78 -32.40 -15.30 -21.71
C LYS A 78 -33.38 -14.76 -20.66
N ASP A 79 -33.27 -15.23 -19.43
CA ASP A 79 -34.02 -14.67 -18.30
C ASP A 79 -33.37 -13.38 -17.80
N SER A 80 -33.96 -12.26 -18.20
CA SER A 80 -33.44 -10.94 -17.89
C SER A 80 -33.47 -10.55 -16.40
N LYS A 81 -34.32 -11.15 -15.58
CA LYS A 81 -34.35 -10.84 -14.14
C LYS A 81 -33.30 -11.69 -13.43
N ALA A 82 -33.22 -12.96 -13.77
CA ALA A 82 -32.25 -13.89 -13.21
C ALA A 82 -30.82 -13.39 -13.40
N VAL A 83 -30.44 -12.95 -14.61
CA VAL A 83 -29.09 -12.42 -14.87
C VAL A 83 -28.67 -11.25 -13.97
N ASN A 84 -29.60 -10.38 -13.56
CA ASN A 84 -29.26 -9.31 -12.63
C ASN A 84 -29.09 -9.83 -11.20
N ASP A 85 -30.01 -10.70 -10.77
CA ASP A 85 -29.94 -11.34 -9.46
C ASP A 85 -28.63 -12.17 -9.33
N ASP A 86 -28.18 -12.81 -10.41
CA ASP A 86 -26.93 -13.59 -10.46
C ASP A 86 -25.69 -12.69 -10.35
N ILE A 87 -25.68 -11.52 -11.01
CA ILE A 87 -24.58 -10.55 -10.89
C ILE A 87 -24.45 -10.07 -9.45
N ASP A 88 -25.56 -9.64 -8.85
CA ASP A 88 -25.58 -9.15 -7.47
C ASP A 88 -25.13 -10.25 -6.49
N GLN A 89 -25.53 -11.50 -6.72
CA GLN A 89 -25.10 -12.64 -5.92
C GLN A 89 -23.60 -12.90 -6.05
N LEU A 90 -23.03 -12.88 -7.26
CA LEU A 90 -21.60 -13.14 -7.47
C LEU A 90 -20.71 -12.05 -6.87
N LEU A 91 -21.14 -10.79 -6.95
CA LEU A 91 -20.43 -9.69 -6.29
C LEU A 91 -20.44 -9.86 -4.77
N GLY A 92 -21.60 -10.19 -4.19
CA GLY A 92 -21.71 -10.45 -2.75
C GLY A 92 -20.88 -11.64 -2.27
N LEU A 93 -20.85 -12.73 -3.04
CA LEU A 93 -19.98 -13.89 -2.74
C LEU A 93 -18.49 -13.51 -2.74
N TYR A 94 -18.08 -12.64 -3.67
CA TYR A 94 -16.68 -12.18 -3.70
C TYR A 94 -16.34 -11.30 -2.49
N ASP A 95 -17.25 -10.41 -2.08
CA ASP A 95 -17.08 -9.59 -0.88
C ASP A 95 -16.98 -10.46 0.39
N GLU A 96 -17.78 -11.53 0.49
CA GLU A 96 -17.71 -12.51 1.60
C GLU A 96 -16.37 -13.25 1.65
N ILE A 97 -15.85 -13.71 0.50
CA ILE A 97 -14.54 -14.37 0.42
C ILE A 97 -13.41 -13.41 0.75
N TYR A 98 -13.46 -12.17 0.25
CA TYR A 98 -12.47 -11.15 0.52
C TYR A 98 -12.39 -10.81 2.01
N GLU A 99 -13.54 -10.57 2.65
CA GLU A 99 -13.55 -10.24 4.08
C GLU A 99 -12.98 -11.39 4.93
N ALA A 100 -13.29 -12.64 4.58
CA ALA A 100 -12.70 -13.80 5.24
C ALA A 100 -11.17 -13.88 5.04
N PHE A 101 -10.68 -13.59 3.82
CA PHE A 101 -9.25 -13.46 3.54
C PHE A 101 -8.59 -12.36 4.39
N ALA A 102 -9.17 -11.16 4.47
CA ALA A 102 -8.62 -10.02 5.21
C ALA A 102 -8.44 -10.34 6.71
N TYR A 103 -9.38 -11.06 7.33
CA TYR A 103 -9.22 -11.52 8.72
C TYR A 103 -8.10 -12.56 8.90
N LYS A 104 -7.90 -13.45 7.91
CA LYS A 104 -6.80 -14.43 7.95
C LYS A 104 -5.45 -13.75 7.74
N GLU A 105 -5.39 -12.75 6.88
CA GLU A 105 -4.21 -11.89 6.70
C GLU A 105 -3.79 -11.24 8.02
N MET A 106 -4.73 -10.56 8.68
CA MET A 106 -4.51 -9.91 9.98
C MET A 106 -4.07 -10.88 11.07
N SER A 107 -4.48 -12.15 10.97
CA SER A 107 -4.09 -13.22 11.88
C SER A 107 -2.69 -13.73 11.59
N PHE A 108 -2.37 -13.94 10.31
CA PHE A 108 -1.06 -14.38 9.85
C PHE A 108 0.01 -13.32 10.08
N TYR A 109 -0.21 -12.06 9.71
CA TYR A 109 0.78 -10.98 9.87
C TYR A 109 1.09 -10.69 11.33
N ALA A 110 0.14 -10.91 12.24
CA ALA A 110 0.43 -10.87 13.66
C ALA A 110 1.26 -12.04 14.19
N ASN A 111 1.37 -13.13 13.43
CA ASN A 111 2.09 -14.36 13.79
C ASN A 111 2.89 -14.85 12.58
N TYR A 112 3.59 -13.94 11.90
CA TYR A 112 4.26 -14.09 10.62
C TYR A 112 5.27 -15.26 10.54
N SER A 113 5.75 -15.76 11.68
CA SER A 113 6.61 -16.95 11.74
C SER A 113 5.87 -18.30 11.87
N ASP A 114 4.55 -18.28 12.04
CA ASP A 114 3.70 -19.45 12.20
C ASP A 114 3.31 -20.04 10.83
N ASN A 115 3.86 -21.22 10.54
CA ASN A 115 3.65 -21.89 9.26
C ASN A 115 2.23 -22.45 9.12
N ASP A 116 1.55 -22.79 10.22
CA ASP A 116 0.20 -23.34 10.14
C ASP A 116 -0.79 -22.20 9.80
N MET A 117 -0.57 -20.99 10.35
CA MET A 117 -1.37 -19.80 10.00
C MET A 117 -1.07 -19.29 8.60
N GLU A 118 0.17 -19.44 8.16
CA GLU A 118 0.61 -19.12 6.80
C GLU A 118 -0.04 -20.04 5.75
N GLU A 119 -0.05 -21.36 6.00
CA GLU A 119 -0.75 -22.32 5.16
C GLU A 119 -2.24 -21.99 5.07
N GLU A 120 -2.87 -21.63 6.20
CA GLU A 120 -4.27 -21.19 6.23
C GLU A 120 -4.49 -19.88 5.45
N TYR A 121 -3.65 -18.87 5.64
CA TYR A 121 -3.71 -17.61 4.88
C TYR A 121 -3.65 -17.85 3.37
N ASN A 122 -2.71 -18.69 2.92
CA ASN A 122 -2.55 -19.02 1.51
C ASN A 122 -3.75 -19.76 0.93
N GLU A 123 -4.41 -20.62 1.70
CA GLU A 123 -5.64 -21.30 1.27
C GLU A 123 -6.75 -20.26 0.98
N TYR A 124 -6.94 -19.27 1.85
CA TYR A 124 -7.93 -18.21 1.63
C TYR A 124 -7.55 -17.28 0.50
N TYR A 125 -6.25 -16.96 0.35
CA TYR A 125 -5.79 -16.13 -0.76
C TYR A 125 -5.98 -16.84 -2.11
N ARG A 126 -5.72 -18.15 -2.15
CA ARG A 126 -5.99 -18.99 -3.32
C ARG A 126 -7.47 -18.99 -3.67
N ASP A 127 -8.34 -19.13 -2.68
CA ASP A 127 -9.78 -19.13 -2.90
C ASP A 127 -10.27 -17.77 -3.42
N LEU A 128 -9.80 -16.66 -2.85
CA LEU A 128 -10.08 -15.31 -3.34
C LEU A 128 -9.64 -15.12 -4.79
N TYR A 129 -8.41 -15.52 -5.12
CA TYR A 129 -7.84 -15.42 -6.46
C TYR A 129 -8.66 -16.21 -7.49
N VAL A 130 -8.92 -17.49 -7.19
CA VAL A 130 -9.63 -18.41 -8.10
C VAL A 130 -11.11 -18.03 -8.25
N ALA A 131 -11.76 -17.57 -7.18
CA ALA A 131 -13.12 -17.05 -7.23
C ALA A 131 -13.21 -15.85 -8.17
N GLY A 132 -12.25 -14.91 -8.08
CA GLY A 132 -12.18 -13.74 -8.96
C GLY A 132 -12.11 -14.12 -10.43
N ASP A 133 -11.23 -15.05 -10.80
CA ASP A 133 -11.10 -15.50 -12.19
C ASP A 133 -12.33 -16.25 -12.71
N MET A 134 -12.98 -17.06 -11.88
CA MET A 134 -14.23 -17.73 -12.26
C MET A 134 -15.37 -16.73 -12.50
N ILE A 135 -15.51 -15.74 -11.62
CA ILE A 135 -16.52 -14.66 -11.76
C ILE A 135 -16.23 -13.84 -13.02
N ARG A 136 -14.97 -13.45 -13.24
CA ARG A 136 -14.50 -12.75 -14.43
C ARG A 136 -14.82 -13.52 -15.70
N PHE A 137 -14.59 -14.83 -15.72
CA PHE A 137 -14.99 -15.70 -16.84
C PHE A 137 -16.50 -15.62 -17.11
N GLY A 138 -17.34 -15.74 -16.07
CA GLY A 138 -18.79 -15.58 -16.17
C GLY A 138 -19.22 -14.23 -16.75
N PHE A 139 -18.62 -13.15 -16.25
CA PHE A 139 -18.93 -11.78 -16.70
C PHE A 139 -18.50 -11.52 -18.14
N ILE A 140 -17.36 -12.05 -18.58
CA ILE A 140 -16.94 -11.99 -19.98
C ILE A 140 -17.91 -12.75 -20.89
N ARG A 141 -18.39 -13.93 -20.47
CA ARG A 141 -19.44 -14.66 -21.21
C ARG A 141 -20.73 -13.82 -21.30
N GLY A 142 -21.08 -13.12 -20.22
CA GLY A 142 -22.14 -12.11 -20.18
C GLY A 142 -21.92 -10.98 -21.18
N PHE A 143 -20.71 -10.43 -21.28
CA PHE A 143 -20.34 -9.37 -22.22
C PHE A 143 -20.53 -9.77 -23.70
N TYR A 144 -20.22 -11.03 -24.05
CA TYR A 144 -20.42 -11.55 -25.40
C TYR A 144 -21.85 -12.06 -25.69
N SER A 145 -22.74 -12.03 -24.69
CA SER A 145 -24.13 -12.47 -24.82
C SER A 145 -25.07 -11.36 -25.33
N SER A 146 -26.38 -11.66 -25.39
CA SER A 146 -27.41 -10.64 -25.64
C SER A 146 -27.58 -9.63 -24.49
N PHE A 147 -26.95 -9.86 -23.34
CA PHE A 147 -27.00 -9.04 -22.14
C PHE A 147 -25.83 -8.06 -22.01
N ARG A 148 -24.96 -7.97 -23.03
CA ARG A 148 -23.73 -7.16 -23.07
C ARG A 148 -23.74 -5.89 -22.22
N SER A 149 -24.73 -5.02 -22.39
CA SER A 149 -24.81 -3.72 -21.70
C SER A 149 -24.81 -3.80 -20.17
N ARG A 150 -25.13 -4.96 -19.59
CA ARG A 150 -25.08 -5.19 -18.13
C ARG A 150 -23.67 -5.51 -17.63
N PHE A 151 -22.80 -5.97 -18.51
CA PHE A 151 -21.46 -6.42 -18.19
C PHE A 151 -20.38 -5.43 -18.63
N GLU A 152 -20.74 -4.35 -19.35
CA GLU A 152 -19.76 -3.38 -19.86
C GLU A 152 -18.94 -2.69 -18.76
N GLU A 153 -19.50 -2.53 -17.56
CA GLU A 153 -18.82 -1.97 -16.40
C GLU A 153 -18.18 -3.04 -15.50
N LEU A 154 -18.54 -4.31 -15.69
CA LEU A 154 -18.07 -5.46 -14.89
C LEU A 154 -16.82 -6.14 -15.49
N VAL A 155 -16.39 -5.72 -16.68
CA VAL A 155 -15.21 -6.29 -17.36
C VAL A 155 -14.29 -5.18 -17.84
N SER A 156 -12.98 -5.38 -17.67
CA SER A 156 -11.96 -4.46 -18.19
C SER A 156 -11.64 -4.73 -19.66
N LYS A 157 -10.90 -3.81 -20.29
CA LYS A 157 -10.42 -4.02 -21.67
C LYS A 157 -9.38 -5.12 -21.73
N GLU A 158 -8.59 -5.24 -20.67
CA GLU A 158 -7.60 -6.26 -20.44
C GLU A 158 -8.26 -7.63 -20.33
N ASP A 159 -9.37 -7.76 -19.58
CA ASP A 159 -10.17 -9.00 -19.52
C ASP A 159 -10.71 -9.38 -20.89
N ILE A 160 -11.29 -8.43 -21.62
CA ILE A 160 -11.80 -8.66 -22.99
C ILE A 160 -10.68 -9.15 -23.93
N LYS A 161 -9.46 -8.65 -23.76
CA LYS A 161 -8.30 -9.05 -24.56
C LYS A 161 -7.81 -10.44 -24.16
N LEU A 162 -7.67 -10.71 -22.86
CA LEU A 162 -7.24 -12.00 -22.32
C LEU A 162 -8.17 -13.12 -22.78
N TYR A 163 -9.46 -12.83 -22.79
CA TYR A 163 -10.51 -13.77 -23.13
C TYR A 163 -11.08 -13.58 -24.55
N SER A 164 -10.38 -12.85 -25.44
CA SER A 164 -10.88 -12.60 -26.80
C SER A 164 -11.01 -13.87 -27.64
N ASP A 165 -10.24 -14.89 -27.27
CA ASP A 165 -10.17 -16.21 -27.91
C ASP A 165 -10.93 -17.29 -27.13
N ILE A 166 -11.89 -16.93 -26.24
CA ILE A 166 -12.82 -17.91 -25.66
C ILE A 166 -13.59 -18.56 -26.81
N THR A 167 -13.07 -19.68 -27.28
CA THR A 167 -13.76 -20.61 -28.17
C THR A 167 -14.74 -21.44 -27.34
N ASP A 168 -15.67 -22.16 -27.99
CA ASP A 168 -16.56 -23.13 -27.33
C ASP A 168 -15.83 -24.25 -26.55
N LEU A 169 -14.48 -24.28 -26.58
CA LEU A 169 -13.63 -25.25 -25.88
C LEU A 169 -13.18 -24.80 -24.49
N PHE A 170 -13.33 -23.50 -24.13
CA PHE A 170 -12.94 -22.99 -22.82
C PHE A 170 -14.15 -23.06 -21.87
N SER A 171 -14.17 -24.08 -20.99
CA SER A 171 -15.22 -24.28 -19.99
C SER A 171 -14.86 -23.58 -18.66
N LEU A 172 -15.87 -23.43 -17.80
CA LEU A 172 -15.65 -22.94 -16.42
C LEU A 172 -14.67 -23.83 -15.64
N ASP A 173 -14.73 -25.16 -15.83
CA ASP A 173 -13.76 -26.10 -15.23
C ASP A 173 -12.32 -25.82 -15.67
N THR A 174 -12.13 -25.46 -16.94
CA THR A 174 -10.80 -25.08 -17.46
C THR A 174 -10.35 -23.75 -16.88
N ALA A 175 -11.23 -22.75 -16.82
CA ALA A 175 -10.93 -21.45 -16.21
C ALA A 175 -10.48 -21.60 -14.74
N ARG A 176 -11.20 -22.41 -13.95
CA ARG A 176 -10.81 -22.75 -12.57
C ARG A 176 -9.46 -23.45 -12.51
N SER A 177 -9.26 -24.51 -13.30
CA SER A 177 -8.01 -25.30 -13.27
C SER A 177 -6.79 -24.48 -13.68
N ASP A 178 -6.94 -23.59 -14.66
CA ASP A 178 -5.86 -22.72 -15.13
C ASP A 178 -5.56 -21.64 -14.06
N SER A 179 -6.58 -21.04 -13.44
CA SER A 179 -6.41 -20.06 -12.36
C SER A 179 -5.73 -20.65 -11.13
N GLU A 180 -6.13 -21.87 -10.74
CA GLU A 180 -5.48 -22.64 -9.67
C GLU A 180 -3.99 -22.87 -9.96
N ALA A 181 -3.63 -23.23 -11.19
CA ALA A 181 -2.24 -23.42 -11.59
C ALA A 181 -1.45 -22.10 -11.62
N SER A 182 -2.08 -21.00 -12.05
CA SER A 182 -1.45 -19.66 -12.03
C SER A 182 -1.18 -19.18 -10.61
N PHE A 183 -2.10 -19.42 -9.67
CA PHE A 183 -1.86 -19.11 -8.27
C PHE A 183 -0.70 -19.93 -7.71
N ASP A 184 -0.68 -21.24 -7.98
CA ASP A 184 0.39 -22.11 -7.51
C ASP A 184 1.77 -21.65 -8.04
N GLU A 185 1.86 -21.21 -9.31
CA GLU A 185 3.09 -20.65 -9.88
C GLU A 185 3.50 -19.31 -9.24
N MET A 186 2.56 -18.37 -9.09
CA MET A 186 2.81 -17.09 -8.41
C MET A 186 3.28 -17.30 -6.96
N SER A 187 2.66 -18.25 -6.25
CA SER A 187 3.02 -18.58 -4.87
C SER A 187 4.42 -19.16 -4.74
N GLU A 188 4.88 -19.89 -5.75
CA GLU A 188 6.22 -20.48 -5.77
C GLU A 188 7.29 -19.38 -5.89
N TYR A 189 7.10 -18.39 -6.78
CA TYR A 189 8.03 -17.28 -6.94
C TYR A 189 8.15 -16.42 -5.67
N LEU A 190 7.02 -16.05 -5.05
CA LEU A 190 7.05 -15.26 -3.82
C LEU A 190 7.62 -16.06 -2.64
N GLY A 191 7.27 -17.34 -2.54
CA GLY A 191 7.85 -18.24 -1.54
C GLY A 191 9.37 -18.35 -1.68
N GLU A 192 9.89 -18.46 -2.90
CA GLU A 192 11.33 -18.51 -3.17
C GLU A 192 12.02 -17.19 -2.77
N TYR A 193 11.43 -16.04 -3.12
CA TYR A 193 11.92 -14.73 -2.69
C TYR A 193 12.05 -14.65 -1.17
N TYR A 194 11.00 -15.03 -0.44
CA TYR A 194 10.99 -14.97 1.01
C TYR A 194 11.93 -15.97 1.69
N ASP A 195 12.14 -17.14 1.08
CA ASP A 195 13.15 -18.11 1.52
C ASP A 195 14.57 -17.54 1.37
N ILE A 196 14.85 -16.82 0.27
CA ILE A 196 16.16 -16.17 0.03
C ILE A 196 16.42 -15.07 1.07
N ILE A 197 15.45 -14.17 1.32
CA ILE A 197 15.68 -13.06 2.27
C ILE A 197 15.86 -13.57 3.70
N ALA A 198 15.23 -14.70 4.05
CA ALA A 198 15.35 -15.35 5.35
C ALA A 198 16.63 -16.21 5.51
N ASP A 199 17.38 -16.49 4.44
CA ASP A 199 18.59 -17.30 4.52
C ASP A 199 19.78 -16.48 5.05
N ASP A 200 20.08 -16.64 6.33
CA ASP A 200 21.25 -16.05 7.02
C ASP A 200 22.61 -16.54 6.47
N SER A 201 22.64 -17.55 5.60
CA SER A 201 23.87 -18.07 4.99
C SER A 201 24.29 -17.35 3.72
N LEU A 202 23.37 -16.62 3.08
CA LEU A 202 23.64 -15.77 1.91
C LEU A 202 24.11 -14.39 2.36
N SER A 203 25.10 -13.84 1.65
CA SER A 203 25.45 -12.42 1.74
C SER A 203 24.43 -11.53 1.03
N ASP A 204 24.41 -10.24 1.35
CA ASP A 204 23.50 -9.28 0.70
C ASP A 204 23.66 -9.26 -0.83
N ASP A 205 24.90 -9.30 -1.33
CA ASP A 205 25.19 -9.39 -2.77
C ASP A 205 24.64 -10.69 -3.41
N GLU A 206 24.65 -11.81 -2.67
CA GLU A 206 24.09 -13.09 -3.13
C GLU A 206 22.56 -13.03 -3.14
N LYS A 207 21.93 -12.48 -2.10
CA LYS A 207 20.48 -12.24 -2.05
C LYS A 207 20.02 -11.34 -3.19
N ASP A 208 20.73 -10.25 -3.46
CA ASP A 208 20.40 -9.34 -4.56
C ASP A 208 20.43 -10.04 -5.93
N LEU A 209 21.43 -10.90 -6.19
CA LEU A 209 21.53 -11.64 -7.45
C LEU A 209 20.45 -12.72 -7.58
N GLU A 210 20.17 -13.49 -6.53
CA GLU A 210 19.13 -14.52 -6.56
C GLU A 210 17.73 -13.89 -6.69
N CYS A 211 17.43 -12.84 -5.91
CA CYS A 211 16.19 -12.10 -6.05
C CYS A 211 16.07 -11.40 -7.42
N ALA A 212 17.17 -10.95 -8.03
CA ALA A 212 17.11 -10.38 -9.37
C ALA A 212 16.69 -11.40 -10.45
N GLU A 213 16.97 -12.70 -10.28
CA GLU A 213 16.44 -13.74 -11.17
C GLU A 213 14.92 -13.81 -11.09
N ILE A 214 14.37 -13.86 -9.88
CA ILE A 214 12.92 -13.88 -9.61
C ILE A 214 12.26 -12.62 -10.17
N LEU A 215 12.82 -11.44 -9.88
CA LEU A 215 12.25 -10.18 -10.32
C LEU A 215 12.23 -10.06 -11.85
N ILE A 216 13.24 -10.55 -12.56
CA ILE A 216 13.23 -10.59 -14.03
C ILE A 216 12.06 -11.42 -14.54
N ASP A 217 11.81 -12.59 -13.94
CA ASP A 217 10.73 -13.45 -14.40
C ASP A 217 9.35 -12.86 -14.10
N ILE A 218 9.16 -12.23 -12.94
CA ILE A 218 7.95 -11.45 -12.62
C ILE A 218 7.74 -10.32 -13.65
N LEU A 219 8.79 -9.53 -13.93
CA LEU A 219 8.70 -8.38 -14.84
C LEU A 219 8.44 -8.76 -16.30
N ARG A 220 8.63 -10.03 -16.71
CA ARG A 220 8.30 -10.51 -18.08
C ARG A 220 6.80 -10.49 -18.37
N ASP A 221 5.97 -10.53 -17.34
CA ASP A 221 4.51 -10.49 -17.49
C ASP A 221 3.98 -9.07 -17.73
N TYR A 222 4.86 -8.06 -17.62
CA TYR A 222 4.52 -6.66 -17.79
C TYR A 222 5.11 -6.07 -19.07
N ASP A 223 4.37 -5.13 -19.65
CA ASP A 223 4.89 -4.18 -20.63
C ASP A 223 4.82 -2.75 -20.07
N GLU A 224 5.42 -1.80 -20.79
CA GLU A 224 5.45 -0.38 -20.37
C GLU A 224 4.06 0.21 -20.06
N LYS A 225 3.00 -0.33 -20.68
CA LYS A 225 1.62 0.10 -20.45
C LYS A 225 1.02 -0.61 -19.25
N THR A 226 1.12 -1.93 -19.17
CA THR A 226 0.44 -2.72 -18.12
C THR A 226 1.03 -2.47 -16.74
N LEU A 227 2.34 -2.24 -16.63
CA LEU A 227 3.01 -1.91 -15.36
C LEU A 227 2.31 -0.75 -14.63
N TYR A 228 1.79 0.24 -15.36
CA TYR A 228 1.16 1.42 -14.78
C TYR A 228 -0.37 1.39 -14.89
N SER A 229 -0.93 0.86 -15.99
CA SER A 229 -2.38 0.90 -16.20
C SER A 229 -3.17 -0.02 -15.25
N GLN A 230 -2.50 -0.99 -14.63
CA GLN A 230 -3.12 -1.89 -13.64
C GLN A 230 -3.62 -1.14 -12.40
N TYR A 231 -2.98 -0.03 -12.01
CA TYR A 231 -3.39 0.84 -10.91
C TYR A 231 -4.28 2.01 -11.37
N ASP A 232 -4.96 1.83 -12.50
CA ASP A 232 -5.93 2.77 -13.06
C ASP A 232 -5.38 4.18 -13.41
N ARG A 233 -4.06 4.31 -13.53
CA ARG A 233 -3.34 5.59 -13.69
C ARG A 233 -3.65 6.31 -15.01
N ASP A 234 -3.64 7.64 -14.97
CA ASP A 234 -3.83 8.53 -16.13
C ASP A 234 -2.54 9.25 -16.57
N TYR A 235 -1.40 8.72 -16.16
CA TYR A 235 -0.07 9.09 -16.62
C TYR A 235 0.75 7.85 -17.00
N THR A 236 1.85 8.07 -17.70
CA THR A 236 2.74 7.02 -18.21
C THR A 236 4.10 7.04 -17.53
N GLY A 237 4.83 5.92 -17.54
CA GLY A 237 6.22 5.90 -17.07
C GLY A 237 7.12 6.88 -17.82
N SER A 238 6.86 7.11 -19.12
CA SER A 238 7.54 8.16 -19.90
C SER A 238 7.29 9.58 -19.38
N GLU A 239 6.11 9.89 -18.85
CA GLU A 239 5.84 11.18 -18.19
C GLU A 239 6.59 11.29 -16.86
N ILE A 240 6.67 10.21 -16.08
CA ILE A 240 7.47 10.15 -14.85
C ILE A 240 8.94 10.39 -15.17
N LEU A 241 9.54 9.64 -16.11
CA LEU A 241 10.93 9.82 -16.53
C LEU A 241 11.25 11.26 -16.97
N ALA A 242 10.26 11.98 -17.53
CA ALA A 242 10.47 13.37 -17.95
C ALA A 242 10.73 14.31 -16.76
N LEU A 243 10.34 13.93 -15.54
CA LEU A 243 10.56 14.68 -14.30
C LEU A 243 11.94 14.46 -13.68
N GLY A 244 12.70 13.44 -14.13
CA GLY A 244 13.94 13.00 -13.49
C GLY A 244 14.94 14.09 -13.18
N ASP A 245 15.32 14.89 -14.18
CA ASP A 245 16.27 16.00 -13.97
C ASP A 245 15.79 16.96 -12.86
N SER A 246 14.49 17.24 -12.76
CA SER A 246 13.97 18.14 -11.73
C SER A 246 13.97 17.48 -10.34
N ILE A 247 13.73 16.18 -10.24
CA ILE A 247 13.81 15.49 -8.94
C ILE A 247 15.27 15.38 -8.48
N THR A 248 16.18 14.97 -9.37
CA THR A 248 17.59 14.76 -9.02
C THR A 248 18.35 16.07 -8.81
N ASP A 249 18.09 17.10 -9.63
CA ASP A 249 18.88 18.33 -9.58
C ASP A 249 18.27 19.40 -8.67
N GLU A 250 16.98 19.29 -8.31
CA GLU A 250 16.27 20.31 -7.51
C GLU A 250 15.80 19.79 -6.15
N LEU A 251 15.29 18.55 -6.03
CA LEU A 251 14.79 18.04 -4.75
C LEU A 251 15.88 17.37 -3.88
N ILE A 252 16.80 16.59 -4.48
CA ILE A 252 17.89 15.96 -3.72
C ILE A 252 18.75 17.00 -2.97
N PRO A 253 19.20 18.12 -3.57
CA PRO A 253 19.95 19.13 -2.82
C PRO A 253 19.15 19.76 -1.67
N VAL A 254 17.82 19.86 -1.83
CA VAL A 254 16.93 20.37 -0.78
C VAL A 254 16.76 19.34 0.35
N MET A 255 16.72 18.05 0.02
CA MET A 255 16.79 16.97 1.00
C MET A 255 18.07 17.06 1.83
N ASP A 256 19.23 17.23 1.19
CA ASP A 256 20.51 17.37 1.90
C ASP A 256 20.48 18.56 2.87
N ASP A 257 19.95 19.72 2.43
CA ASP A 257 19.80 20.91 3.28
C ASP A 257 18.81 20.69 4.45
N LEU A 258 17.74 19.90 4.25
CA LEU A 258 16.80 19.50 5.31
C LEU A 258 17.45 18.57 6.33
N ILE A 259 18.18 17.55 5.87
CA ILE A 259 18.89 16.62 6.74
C ILE A 259 19.94 17.36 7.57
N ASP A 260 20.73 18.25 6.95
CA ASP A 260 21.70 19.09 7.65
C ASP A 260 20.99 19.95 8.73
N LEU A 261 19.86 20.56 8.39
CA LEU A 261 19.06 21.35 9.34
C LEU A 261 18.55 20.50 10.50
N TYR A 262 18.00 19.31 10.21
CA TYR A 262 17.52 18.37 11.21
C TYR A 262 18.64 17.95 12.16
N VAL A 263 19.80 17.55 11.62
CA VAL A 263 20.97 17.15 12.42
C VAL A 263 21.50 18.30 13.28
N ASP A 264 21.56 19.52 12.73
CA ASP A 264 22.05 20.72 13.45
C ASP A 264 21.09 21.17 14.58
N ASN A 265 19.79 20.95 14.40
CA ASN A 265 18.74 21.34 15.36
C ASN A 265 18.22 20.17 16.18
N TYR A 266 18.77 18.97 16.01
CA TYR A 266 18.30 17.79 16.72
C TYR A 266 18.45 18.01 18.22
N ALA A 267 17.30 18.13 18.90
CA ALA A 267 17.27 18.33 20.34
C ALA A 267 17.63 17.00 21.02
N TRP A 268 18.91 16.84 21.35
CA TRP A 268 19.34 15.83 22.33
C TRP A 268 18.96 16.32 23.73
N ASP A 269 17.70 16.15 24.15
CA ASP A 269 17.38 16.24 25.58
C ASP A 269 16.69 14.99 26.12
N ASP A 270 17.29 14.51 27.21
CA ASP A 270 17.08 13.28 28.00
C ASP A 270 15.76 13.32 28.80
N ASP A 271 14.81 14.17 28.38
CA ASP A 271 13.59 14.54 29.09
C ASP A 271 12.35 14.44 28.17
N SER A 272 12.35 13.57 27.15
CA SER A 272 11.12 13.00 26.56
C SER A 272 10.35 12.11 27.56
N ALA A 273 10.45 12.44 28.84
CA ALA A 273 9.68 11.87 29.91
C ALA A 273 8.26 12.47 29.86
N GLY A 274 7.34 11.79 29.18
CA GLY A 274 5.94 12.08 29.47
C GLY A 274 4.88 11.18 28.85
N ARG A 275 4.93 10.93 27.55
CA ARG A 275 3.86 10.19 26.86
C ARG A 275 4.47 9.26 25.83
N SER A 276 4.50 7.98 26.17
CA SER A 276 4.55 6.94 25.15
C SER A 276 3.16 6.91 24.51
N TYR A 277 3.04 7.44 23.29
CA TYR A 277 1.81 7.33 22.51
C TYR A 277 1.67 5.94 21.87
N ALA A 278 2.71 5.09 21.97
CA ALA A 278 2.72 3.73 21.48
C ALA A 278 1.59 2.86 22.04
N ASP A 279 1.19 3.11 23.28
CA ASP A 279 0.09 2.36 23.90
C ASP A 279 -1.30 2.80 23.42
N VAL A 280 -1.42 4.00 22.81
CA VAL A 280 -2.71 4.67 22.56
C VAL A 280 -2.73 5.55 21.29
N PRO A 281 -2.14 5.16 20.15
CA PRO A 281 -2.02 6.05 18.99
C PRO A 281 -3.41 6.46 18.46
N PHE A 282 -4.37 5.54 18.40
CA PHE A 282 -5.74 5.84 17.97
C PHE A 282 -6.54 6.68 18.96
N GLU A 283 -6.30 6.57 20.27
CA GLU A 283 -6.93 7.48 21.25
C GLU A 283 -6.33 8.89 21.15
N THR A 284 -5.07 9.00 20.75
CA THR A 284 -4.42 10.29 20.43
C THR A 284 -5.08 10.92 19.21
N ILE A 285 -5.28 10.14 18.14
CA ILE A 285 -6.05 10.57 16.96
C ILE A 285 -7.46 11.01 17.37
N ARG A 286 -8.15 10.23 18.22
CA ARG A 286 -9.49 10.53 18.74
C ARG A 286 -9.55 11.84 19.55
N GLU A 287 -8.49 12.20 20.26
CA GLU A 287 -8.40 13.47 21.00
C GLU A 287 -8.44 14.69 20.05
N TYR A 288 -7.74 14.62 18.91
CA TYR A 288 -7.61 15.74 17.98
C TYR A 288 -8.64 15.72 16.84
N ALA A 289 -9.20 14.57 16.48
CA ALA A 289 -10.15 14.41 15.38
C ALA A 289 -11.35 15.39 15.44
N PRO A 290 -11.97 15.71 16.60
CA PRO A 290 -13.04 16.71 16.69
C PRO A 290 -12.63 18.14 16.33
N MET A 291 -11.32 18.44 16.31
CA MET A 291 -10.79 19.73 15.88
C MET A 291 -10.59 19.81 14.36
N LEU A 292 -10.67 18.68 13.67
CA LEU A 292 -10.61 18.60 12.21
C LEU A 292 -12.04 18.65 11.63
N SER A 293 -12.83 17.59 11.78
CA SER A 293 -14.21 17.56 11.26
C SER A 293 -15.11 16.61 12.04
N GLU A 294 -16.43 16.76 11.85
CA GLU A 294 -17.41 15.81 12.41
C GLU A 294 -17.22 14.39 11.83
N ASP A 295 -16.83 14.28 10.57
CA ASP A 295 -16.67 13.00 9.88
C ASP A 295 -15.40 12.28 10.36
N ILE A 296 -14.26 12.99 10.48
CA ILE A 296 -13.01 12.44 11.04
C ILE A 296 -13.22 12.03 12.50
N ALA A 297 -13.94 12.83 13.29
CA ALA A 297 -14.30 12.47 14.66
C ALA A 297 -15.14 11.19 14.74
N ALA A 298 -16.11 11.02 13.83
CA ALA A 298 -16.91 9.81 13.77
C ALA A 298 -16.08 8.57 13.41
N SER A 299 -15.14 8.69 12.47
CA SER A 299 -14.19 7.60 12.17
C SER A 299 -13.29 7.29 13.36
N ALA A 300 -12.79 8.29 14.08
CA ALA A 300 -11.93 8.10 15.25
C ALA A 300 -12.68 7.47 16.44
N ASP A 301 -13.95 7.81 16.63
CA ASP A 301 -14.82 7.14 17.59
C ASP A 301 -15.02 5.67 17.21
N LEU A 302 -15.30 5.38 15.93
CA LEU A 302 -15.56 4.03 15.44
C LEU A 302 -14.36 3.09 15.64
N ILE A 303 -13.17 3.48 15.18
CA ILE A 303 -11.96 2.65 15.31
C ILE A 303 -11.63 2.35 16.78
N CYS A 304 -11.82 3.32 17.68
CA CYS A 304 -11.54 3.17 19.10
C CYS A 304 -12.60 2.36 19.84
N ASP A 305 -13.89 2.60 19.56
CA ASP A 305 -15.02 1.97 20.26
C ASP A 305 -15.21 0.50 19.85
N GLU A 306 -14.95 0.18 18.58
CA GLU A 306 -15.07 -1.19 18.06
C GLU A 306 -13.74 -1.94 18.00
N LYS A 307 -12.62 -1.29 18.33
CA LYS A 307 -11.27 -1.89 18.30
C LYS A 307 -10.90 -2.45 16.92
N LEU A 308 -11.15 -1.67 15.87
CA LEU A 308 -10.84 -2.00 14.48
C LEU A 308 -9.36 -1.77 14.14
N TYR A 309 -8.49 -2.26 15.01
CA TYR A 309 -7.05 -2.18 14.83
C TYR A 309 -6.33 -3.30 15.57
N ARG A 310 -5.14 -3.66 15.08
CA ARG A 310 -4.22 -4.61 15.70
C ARG A 310 -2.81 -4.03 15.69
N ILE A 311 -2.31 -3.68 16.87
CA ILE A 311 -0.92 -3.25 17.06
C ILE A 311 -0.13 -4.39 17.68
N CYS A 312 0.95 -4.82 17.03
CA CYS A 312 1.83 -5.89 17.46
C CYS A 312 3.27 -5.39 17.62
N ASP A 313 3.86 -5.61 18.79
CA ASP A 313 5.30 -5.43 19.03
C ASP A 313 5.85 -6.72 19.65
N LYS A 314 6.15 -7.69 18.79
CA LYS A 314 6.63 -9.02 19.18
C LYS A 314 7.45 -9.67 18.08
N ASN A 315 8.39 -10.52 18.49
CA ASN A 315 9.40 -11.13 17.59
C ASN A 315 8.80 -11.86 16.38
N ASP A 316 7.57 -12.35 16.48
CA ASP A 316 6.88 -13.14 15.46
C ASP A 316 5.86 -12.35 14.65
N ALA A 317 5.65 -11.05 14.90
CA ALA A 317 4.81 -10.20 14.05
C ALA A 317 5.58 -9.72 12.81
N PHE A 318 4.84 -9.41 11.75
CA PHE A 318 5.36 -8.73 10.57
C PHE A 318 5.82 -7.30 10.92
N GLU A 319 6.81 -6.79 10.21
CA GLU A 319 7.27 -5.41 10.30
C GLU A 319 6.64 -4.58 9.18
N GLY A 320 5.69 -3.73 9.52
CA GLY A 320 4.93 -2.92 8.57
C GLY A 320 3.52 -2.61 9.08
N ALA A 321 2.75 -1.90 8.28
CA ALA A 321 1.38 -1.51 8.58
C ALA A 321 0.55 -1.45 7.31
N PHE A 322 -0.74 -1.73 7.43
CA PHE A 322 -1.70 -1.74 6.32
C PHE A 322 -3.14 -1.54 6.84
N THR A 323 -4.04 -1.15 5.94
CA THR A 323 -5.48 -0.99 6.22
C THR A 323 -6.31 -1.85 5.29
N GLU A 324 -7.08 -2.79 5.84
CA GLU A 324 -7.99 -3.67 5.09
C GLU A 324 -9.44 -3.20 5.13
N GLU A 325 -10.14 -3.30 4.00
CA GLU A 325 -11.59 -3.08 3.92
C GLU A 325 -12.36 -4.34 4.34
N LEU A 326 -13.49 -4.16 5.03
CA LEU A 326 -14.40 -5.22 5.46
C LEU A 326 -15.75 -4.98 4.77
N PRO A 327 -15.91 -5.41 3.49
CA PRO A 327 -17.03 -5.01 2.63
C PRO A 327 -18.41 -5.52 3.10
N VAL A 328 -18.48 -6.70 3.72
CA VAL A 328 -19.72 -7.25 4.29
C VAL A 328 -20.14 -6.46 5.51
N ASP A 329 -19.19 -6.20 6.41
CA ASP A 329 -19.40 -5.43 7.63
C ASP A 329 -19.53 -3.91 7.38
N ASN A 330 -19.17 -3.44 6.19
CA ASN A 330 -19.10 -2.03 5.80
C ASN A 330 -18.15 -1.23 6.71
N LYS A 331 -16.99 -1.81 7.02
CA LYS A 331 -15.94 -1.25 7.89
C LYS A 331 -14.58 -1.36 7.22
N ALA A 332 -13.54 -0.99 7.97
CA ALA A 332 -12.15 -1.30 7.67
C ALA A 332 -11.44 -1.68 8.97
N MET A 333 -10.22 -2.20 8.89
CA MET A 333 -9.38 -2.55 10.03
C MET A 333 -7.91 -2.27 9.74
N ILE A 334 -7.18 -1.83 10.76
CA ILE A 334 -5.76 -1.46 10.64
C ILE A 334 -4.85 -2.52 11.29
N PHE A 335 -3.77 -2.91 10.63
CA PHE A 335 -2.64 -3.63 11.22
C PHE A 335 -1.44 -2.71 11.36
N ILE A 336 -0.74 -2.78 12.51
CA ILE A 336 0.58 -2.17 12.69
C ILE A 336 1.46 -3.16 13.43
N GLY A 337 2.58 -3.57 12.85
CA GLY A 337 3.50 -4.56 13.41
C GLY A 337 4.95 -4.06 13.42
N ASN A 338 5.63 -4.17 14.56
CA ASN A 338 7.08 -3.97 14.73
C ASN A 338 7.69 -2.66 14.17
N VAL A 339 6.91 -1.61 13.91
CA VAL A 339 7.40 -0.33 13.34
C VAL A 339 8.28 0.51 14.28
N GLY A 340 8.28 0.19 15.59
CA GLY A 340 9.04 0.93 16.60
C GLY A 340 8.24 2.02 17.31
N GLU A 341 8.72 2.44 18.49
CA GLU A 341 7.99 3.36 19.38
C GLU A 341 7.84 4.77 18.81
N ASP A 342 8.86 5.26 18.09
CA ASP A 342 8.85 6.62 17.54
C ASP A 342 7.95 6.73 16.28
N GLU A 343 7.79 5.62 15.54
CA GLU A 343 7.04 5.57 14.27
C GLU A 343 5.55 5.25 14.45
N ILE A 344 5.16 4.69 15.60
CA ILE A 344 3.81 4.15 15.82
C ILE A 344 2.69 5.16 15.61
N LEU A 345 2.88 6.43 16.00
CA LEU A 345 1.85 7.46 15.87
C LEU A 345 1.77 7.98 14.43
N PRO A 346 2.88 8.36 13.75
CA PRO A 346 2.87 8.65 12.32
C PRO A 346 2.24 7.54 11.49
N THR A 347 2.65 6.28 11.70
CA THR A 347 2.06 5.11 11.03
C THR A 347 0.55 5.00 11.30
N ALA A 348 0.11 5.14 12.56
CA ALA A 348 -1.32 5.10 12.86
C ALA A 348 -2.11 6.24 12.22
N ILE A 349 -1.53 7.44 12.06
CA ILE A 349 -2.16 8.56 11.36
C ILE A 349 -2.28 8.25 9.86
N HIS A 350 -1.24 7.68 9.26
CA HIS A 350 -1.25 7.24 7.87
C HIS A 350 -2.38 6.25 7.60
N GLU A 351 -2.39 5.14 8.35
CA GLU A 351 -3.41 4.09 8.22
C GLU A 351 -4.81 4.60 8.55
N PHE A 352 -4.94 5.50 9.53
CA PHE A 352 -6.21 6.13 9.83
C PHE A 352 -6.75 6.99 8.67
N GLY A 353 -5.88 7.52 7.81
CA GLY A 353 -6.28 8.20 6.57
C GLY A 353 -6.95 7.26 5.58
N HIS A 354 -6.38 6.06 5.36
CA HIS A 354 -7.03 5.01 4.56
C HIS A 354 -8.34 4.54 5.19
N PHE A 355 -8.33 4.26 6.49
CA PHE A 355 -9.51 3.86 7.25
C PHE A 355 -10.64 4.88 7.11
N HIS A 356 -10.33 6.18 7.26
CA HIS A 356 -11.32 7.25 7.10
C HIS A 356 -11.87 7.32 5.66
N ALA A 357 -11.01 7.18 4.65
CA ALA A 357 -11.41 7.24 3.24
C ALA A 357 -12.30 6.07 2.82
N SER A 358 -12.07 4.86 3.38
CA SER A 358 -12.82 3.65 3.07
C SER A 358 -14.35 3.82 3.23
N PHE A 359 -14.81 4.67 4.16
CA PHE A 359 -16.24 4.86 4.41
C PHE A 359 -17.00 5.58 3.28
N TYR A 360 -16.25 6.23 2.37
CA TYR A 360 -16.79 6.91 1.20
C TYR A 360 -16.70 6.08 -0.08
N ASP A 361 -16.08 4.90 -0.01
CA ASP A 361 -16.11 3.91 -1.06
C ASP A 361 -17.24 2.89 -0.80
N ARG A 362 -17.94 2.52 -1.87
CA ARG A 362 -19.00 1.49 -1.86
C ARG A 362 -18.87 0.57 -3.07
N THR A 363 -17.69 0.59 -3.70
CA THR A 363 -17.38 -0.25 -4.85
C THR A 363 -17.27 -1.69 -4.34
N PRO A 364 -18.03 -2.64 -4.91
CA PRO A 364 -17.82 -4.06 -4.60
C PRO A 364 -16.36 -4.43 -4.83
N THR A 365 -15.76 -5.25 -3.97
CA THR A 365 -14.32 -5.53 -4.00
C THR A 365 -13.88 -6.07 -5.37
N PHE A 366 -14.70 -6.90 -6.00
CA PHE A 366 -14.45 -7.44 -7.35
C PHE A 366 -14.24 -6.34 -8.42
N LEU A 367 -14.89 -5.19 -8.24
CA LEU A 367 -14.84 -4.07 -9.18
C LEU A 367 -13.79 -3.02 -8.81
N SER A 368 -13.02 -3.25 -7.75
CA SER A 368 -11.98 -2.33 -7.31
C SER A 368 -10.94 -2.10 -8.42
N ARG A 369 -10.69 -0.82 -8.67
CA ARG A 369 -9.65 -0.33 -9.58
C ARG A 369 -8.31 -0.09 -8.88
N ASN A 370 -8.33 -0.08 -7.54
CA ASN A 370 -7.16 0.11 -6.68
C ASN A 370 -6.24 1.26 -7.15
N ASN A 371 -6.78 2.48 -7.24
CA ASN A 371 -5.98 3.65 -7.59
C ASN A 371 -5.11 4.08 -6.39
N LEU A 372 -3.95 3.44 -6.25
CA LEU A 372 -3.02 3.64 -5.14
C LEU A 372 -2.48 5.08 -5.08
N ASP A 373 -2.37 5.79 -6.21
CA ASP A 373 -1.96 7.19 -6.20
C ASP A 373 -2.98 8.09 -5.46
N ILE A 374 -4.28 7.79 -5.55
CA ILE A 374 -5.32 8.50 -4.79
C ILE A 374 -5.31 8.06 -3.33
N ALA A 375 -5.23 6.75 -3.08
CA ALA A 375 -5.23 6.18 -1.74
C ALA A 375 -4.12 6.82 -0.88
N GLU A 376 -2.90 6.88 -1.40
CA GLU A 376 -1.74 7.43 -0.68
C GLU A 376 -1.82 8.94 -0.44
N VAL A 377 -2.59 9.69 -1.25
CA VAL A 377 -2.85 11.12 -0.95
C VAL A 377 -3.74 11.25 0.28
N GLN A 378 -4.61 10.27 0.54
CA GLN A 378 -5.54 10.28 1.68
C GLN A 378 -4.83 9.97 3.00
N SER A 379 -3.80 9.12 2.97
CA SER A 379 -2.96 8.81 4.13
C SER A 379 -1.91 9.89 4.38
N GLN A 380 -1.02 10.16 3.42
CA GLN A 380 0.05 11.17 3.55
C GLN A 380 -0.50 12.59 3.71
N GLY A 381 -1.65 12.88 3.12
CA GLY A 381 -2.34 14.15 3.32
C GLY A 381 -2.80 14.34 4.77
N LEU A 382 -3.21 13.27 5.45
CA LEU A 382 -3.64 13.35 6.85
C LEU A 382 -2.45 13.54 7.80
N GLU A 383 -1.32 12.90 7.52
CA GLU A 383 -0.06 13.13 8.26
C GLU A 383 0.28 14.62 8.31
N LEU A 384 0.28 15.29 7.15
CA LEU A 384 0.52 16.73 7.08
C LEU A 384 -0.53 17.54 7.85
N ILE A 385 -1.81 17.19 7.76
CA ILE A 385 -2.87 17.86 8.53
C ILE A 385 -2.65 17.72 10.04
N PHE A 386 -2.13 16.59 10.51
CA PHE A 386 -1.85 16.33 11.92
C PHE A 386 -0.66 17.10 12.48
N THR A 387 0.29 17.54 11.65
CA THR A 387 1.44 18.36 12.09
C THR A 387 1.04 19.63 12.84
N ARG A 388 -0.20 20.12 12.62
CA ARG A 388 -0.80 21.25 13.34
C ARG A 388 -0.92 21.02 14.84
N PHE A 389 -0.94 19.78 15.28
CA PHE A 389 -1.08 19.37 16.68
C PHE A 389 0.26 18.98 17.30
N TYR A 390 1.36 18.98 16.55
CA TYR A 390 2.67 18.52 17.05
C TYR A 390 3.18 19.35 18.23
N ASP A 391 2.83 20.63 18.33
CA ASP A 391 3.19 21.47 19.49
C ASP A 391 2.55 20.96 20.79
N ASP A 392 1.35 20.37 20.72
CA ASP A 392 0.64 19.82 21.88
C ASP A 392 1.04 18.35 22.12
N ILE A 393 1.25 17.58 21.05
CA ILE A 393 1.63 16.15 21.11
C ILE A 393 3.08 16.01 21.62
N TYR A 394 4.03 16.71 21.01
CA TYR A 394 5.46 16.51 21.19
C TYR A 394 6.12 17.62 22.03
N GLY A 395 5.46 18.77 22.22
CA GLY A 395 5.97 19.85 23.05
C GLY A 395 7.30 20.40 22.52
N ASP A 396 8.36 20.32 23.33
CA ASP A 396 9.66 20.90 23.01
C ASP A 396 10.36 20.20 21.82
N THR A 397 9.96 18.98 21.44
CA THR A 397 10.49 18.28 20.24
C THR A 397 9.63 18.50 18.98
N SER A 398 8.53 19.26 19.07
CA SER A 398 7.60 19.50 17.94
C SER A 398 8.29 19.96 16.65
N ASP A 399 9.24 20.89 16.75
CA ASP A 399 9.97 21.39 15.59
C ASP A 399 10.83 20.29 14.94
N THR A 400 11.42 19.39 15.74
CA THR A 400 12.17 18.22 15.26
C THR A 400 11.24 17.24 14.55
N GLU A 401 10.06 16.96 15.10
CA GLU A 401 9.08 16.05 14.49
C GLU A 401 8.47 16.62 13.20
N LYS A 402 8.26 17.94 13.12
CA LYS A 402 7.84 18.59 11.86
C LYS A 402 8.92 18.49 10.79
N LEU A 403 10.19 18.64 11.16
CA LEU A 403 11.31 18.46 10.23
C LEU A 403 11.37 17.02 9.73
N MET A 404 11.23 16.03 10.63
CA MET A 404 11.18 14.62 10.24
C MET A 404 10.03 14.32 9.29
N GLN A 405 8.82 14.78 9.60
CA GLN A 405 7.67 14.58 8.71
C GLN A 405 7.91 15.12 7.28
N VAL A 406 8.59 16.27 7.15
CA VAL A 406 8.94 16.84 5.84
C VAL A 406 10.04 16.03 5.16
N ILE A 407 11.02 15.54 5.92
CA ILE A 407 12.07 14.64 5.41
C ILE A 407 11.44 13.34 4.90
N ASP A 408 10.58 12.68 5.69
CA ASP A 408 9.99 11.39 5.31
C ASP A 408 9.08 11.51 4.08
N LEU A 409 8.32 12.60 3.98
CA LEU A 409 7.49 12.86 2.81
C LEU A 409 8.33 13.20 1.57
N LEU A 410 9.43 13.95 1.72
CA LEU A 410 10.34 14.24 0.61
C LEU A 410 11.14 12.99 0.19
N ASP A 411 11.47 12.12 1.13
CA ASP A 411 12.09 10.82 0.85
C ASP A 411 11.13 9.99 0.01
N SER A 412 9.86 9.90 0.39
CA SER A 412 8.81 9.22 -0.39
C SER A 412 8.72 9.74 -1.83
N VAL A 413 8.91 11.05 -2.06
CA VAL A 413 9.02 11.62 -3.42
C VAL A 413 10.24 11.07 -4.16
N ILE A 414 11.42 11.09 -3.52
CA ILE A 414 12.70 10.74 -4.14
C ILE A 414 12.83 9.22 -4.33
N SER A 415 12.67 8.42 -3.28
CA SER A 415 12.73 6.95 -3.32
C SER A 415 11.66 6.39 -4.27
N GLY A 416 10.41 6.87 -4.14
CA GLY A 416 9.29 6.50 -5.01
C GLY A 416 9.60 6.73 -6.49
N TYR A 417 10.20 7.87 -6.81
CA TYR A 417 10.62 8.20 -8.18
C TYR A 417 11.76 7.30 -8.67
N LEU A 418 12.82 7.15 -7.89
CA LEU A 418 14.01 6.40 -8.30
C LEU A 418 13.72 4.91 -8.51
N ILE A 419 12.90 4.31 -7.64
CA ILE A 419 12.43 2.93 -7.76
C ILE A 419 11.48 2.79 -8.96
N GLY A 420 10.54 3.73 -9.15
CA GLY A 420 9.65 3.72 -10.32
C GLY A 420 10.40 3.89 -11.65
N GLU A 421 11.48 4.69 -11.68
CA GLU A 421 12.38 4.79 -12.85
C GLU A 421 13.15 3.48 -13.07
N PHE A 422 13.63 2.84 -12.00
CA PHE A 422 14.29 1.53 -12.05
C PHE A 422 13.37 0.48 -12.69
N GLU A 423 12.16 0.27 -12.15
CA GLU A 423 11.21 -0.73 -12.64
C GLU A 423 10.84 -0.49 -14.11
N TYR A 424 10.52 0.77 -14.45
CA TYR A 424 10.13 1.11 -15.81
C TYR A 424 11.28 0.88 -16.82
N ARG A 425 12.52 1.19 -16.44
CA ARG A 425 13.70 0.89 -17.29
C ARG A 425 13.99 -0.61 -17.37
N ALA A 426 13.76 -1.35 -16.29
CA ALA A 426 13.92 -2.80 -16.29
C ALA A 426 12.95 -3.45 -17.28
N VAL A 427 11.67 -3.06 -17.27
CA VAL A 427 10.65 -3.51 -18.22
C VAL A 427 11.00 -3.12 -19.67
N GLN A 428 11.53 -1.91 -19.89
CA GLN A 428 11.93 -1.47 -21.24
C GLN A 428 13.04 -2.31 -21.88
N ASP A 429 13.94 -2.90 -21.09
CA ASP A 429 15.06 -3.74 -21.56
C ASP A 429 14.95 -5.21 -21.11
N ILE A 430 13.74 -5.67 -20.75
CA ILE A 430 13.52 -6.97 -20.09
C ILE A 430 14.08 -8.15 -20.90
N ASP A 431 14.00 -8.09 -22.24
CA ASP A 431 14.52 -9.11 -23.15
C ASP A 431 16.05 -9.28 -23.10
N ASN A 432 16.78 -8.26 -22.66
CA ASN A 432 18.24 -8.27 -22.55
C ASN A 432 18.73 -8.25 -21.10
N MET A 433 17.82 -8.29 -20.13
CA MET A 433 18.15 -8.21 -18.72
C MET A 433 18.82 -9.50 -18.23
N THR A 434 19.85 -9.33 -17.41
CA THR A 434 20.45 -10.41 -16.62
C THR A 434 20.45 -9.98 -15.16
N PRO A 435 20.55 -10.90 -14.19
CA PRO A 435 20.57 -10.55 -12.77
C PRO A 435 21.60 -9.47 -12.45
N GLU A 436 22.82 -9.59 -13.00
CA GLU A 436 23.88 -8.62 -12.77
C GLU A 436 23.56 -7.23 -13.35
N LYS A 437 22.89 -7.18 -14.51
CA LYS A 437 22.47 -5.91 -15.11
C LYS A 437 21.34 -5.27 -14.33
N LEU A 438 20.42 -6.07 -13.78
CA LEU A 438 19.32 -5.57 -12.97
C LEU A 438 19.84 -4.96 -11.67
N VAL A 439 20.75 -5.67 -10.98
CA VAL A 439 21.43 -5.17 -9.77
C VAL A 439 22.28 -3.94 -10.08
N GLU A 440 23.00 -3.90 -11.22
CA GLU A 440 23.74 -2.71 -11.66
C GLU A 440 22.79 -1.52 -11.91
N LEU A 441 21.65 -1.75 -12.57
CA LEU A 441 20.64 -0.72 -12.80
C LEU A 441 20.05 -0.21 -11.48
N PHE A 442 19.72 -1.10 -10.55
CA PHE A 442 19.23 -0.76 -9.22
C PHE A 442 20.23 0.13 -8.47
N ASN A 443 21.48 -0.30 -8.39
CA ASN A 443 22.56 0.43 -7.72
C ASN A 443 22.87 1.79 -8.38
N ASP A 444 22.79 1.90 -9.71
CA ASP A 444 22.91 3.20 -10.40
C ASP A 444 21.80 4.16 -9.97
N LYS A 445 20.56 3.67 -9.94
CA LYS A 445 19.37 4.49 -9.62
C LYS A 445 19.31 4.90 -8.16
N LEU A 446 19.63 3.99 -7.24
CA LEU A 446 19.61 4.25 -5.80
C LEU A 446 20.97 4.72 -5.25
N SER A 447 21.90 5.14 -6.12
CA SER A 447 23.23 5.61 -5.71
C SER A 447 23.22 6.79 -4.72
N TYR A 448 22.13 7.58 -4.68
CA TYR A 448 21.94 8.62 -3.66
C TYR A 448 21.93 8.07 -2.24
N TYR A 449 21.40 6.86 -2.03
CA TYR A 449 21.32 6.20 -0.72
C TYR A 449 22.61 5.43 -0.36
N ASP A 450 23.70 5.58 -1.13
CA ASP A 450 25.03 5.01 -0.89
C ASP A 450 25.02 3.50 -0.51
N GLY A 451 24.14 2.72 -1.13
CA GLY A 451 24.02 1.28 -0.88
C GLY A 451 23.36 0.89 0.44
N ALA A 452 22.68 1.83 1.11
CA ALA A 452 21.91 1.54 2.31
C ALA A 452 20.63 0.73 2.06
N CYS A 453 20.22 0.61 0.79
CA CYS A 453 19.12 -0.23 0.35
C CYS A 453 19.64 -1.26 -0.65
N SER A 454 19.31 -2.52 -0.43
CA SER A 454 19.51 -3.62 -1.37
C SER A 454 18.21 -3.91 -2.13
N LEU A 455 18.33 -4.50 -3.32
CA LEU A 455 17.18 -4.88 -4.16
C LEU A 455 16.25 -5.81 -3.40
N TYR A 456 16.82 -6.82 -2.72
CA TYR A 456 16.04 -7.83 -2.01
C TYR A 456 15.20 -7.26 -0.86
N MET A 457 15.50 -6.05 -0.36
CA MET A 457 14.80 -5.45 0.78
C MET A 457 13.46 -4.81 0.41
N ILE A 458 13.20 -4.56 -0.89
CA ILE A 458 11.98 -3.89 -1.34
C ILE A 458 10.98 -4.94 -1.82
N SER A 459 10.19 -5.48 -0.89
CA SER A 459 9.20 -6.54 -1.17
C SER A 459 8.19 -6.17 -2.26
N HIS A 460 7.79 -4.89 -2.32
CA HIS A 460 6.87 -4.35 -3.31
C HIS A 460 7.30 -4.61 -4.77
N LEU A 461 8.60 -4.70 -5.05
CA LEU A 461 9.09 -5.03 -6.40
C LEU A 461 8.65 -6.43 -6.84
N PHE A 462 8.48 -7.34 -5.88
CA PHE A 462 8.11 -8.74 -6.09
C PHE A 462 6.60 -8.94 -5.96
N GLU A 463 5.99 -8.29 -4.97
CA GLU A 463 4.57 -8.47 -4.62
C GLU A 463 3.64 -7.65 -5.49
N SER A 464 4.05 -6.44 -5.88
CA SER A 464 3.21 -5.46 -6.57
C SER A 464 4.01 -4.57 -7.53
N PRO A 465 4.56 -5.14 -8.61
CA PRO A 465 5.38 -4.39 -9.58
C PRO A 465 4.68 -3.13 -10.09
N GLY A 466 5.38 -2.00 -10.03
CA GLY A 466 4.87 -0.69 -10.44
C GLY A 466 3.98 0.00 -9.42
N TYR A 467 3.79 -0.53 -8.20
CA TYR A 467 3.12 0.21 -7.11
C TYR A 467 4.00 1.34 -6.59
N TYR A 468 5.29 1.09 -6.33
CA TYR A 468 6.14 1.98 -5.51
C TYR A 468 6.21 3.45 -6.00
N ILE A 469 5.99 3.71 -7.30
CA ILE A 469 5.87 5.07 -7.85
C ILE A 469 4.69 5.88 -7.26
N SER A 470 3.65 5.22 -6.74
CA SER A 470 2.50 5.85 -6.09
C SER A 470 2.94 6.70 -4.90
N TYR A 471 3.88 6.23 -4.08
CA TYR A 471 4.43 7.02 -2.97
C TYR A 471 4.99 8.37 -3.44
N SER A 472 5.58 8.43 -4.63
CA SER A 472 6.12 9.67 -5.18
C SER A 472 5.02 10.61 -5.68
N THR A 473 4.09 10.08 -6.48
CA THR A 473 3.03 10.91 -7.07
C THR A 473 2.06 11.42 -6.02
N SER A 474 1.74 10.59 -5.02
CA SER A 474 0.93 10.97 -3.88
C SER A 474 1.64 11.94 -2.96
N ALA A 475 2.93 11.75 -2.64
CA ALA A 475 3.66 12.66 -1.76
C ALA A 475 3.81 14.04 -2.39
N LEU A 476 4.06 14.09 -3.71
CA LEU A 476 4.01 15.34 -4.47
C LEU A 476 2.65 16.04 -4.32
N ALA A 477 1.54 15.30 -4.34
CA ALA A 477 0.20 15.85 -4.11
C ALA A 477 -0.06 16.24 -2.65
N ALA A 478 0.41 15.46 -1.67
CA ALA A 478 0.32 15.78 -0.26
C ALA A 478 1.08 17.08 0.06
N PHE A 479 2.27 17.31 -0.51
CA PHE A 479 3.02 18.56 -0.38
C PHE A 479 2.25 19.81 -0.82
N ASP A 480 1.21 19.67 -1.65
CA ASP A 480 0.36 20.80 -2.04
C ASP A 480 -0.52 21.29 -0.86
N LEU A 481 -0.64 20.48 0.21
CA LEU A 481 -1.22 20.84 1.51
C LEU A 481 -0.18 21.46 2.46
N PHE A 482 1.12 21.22 2.28
CA PHE A 482 2.17 21.61 3.22
C PHE A 482 2.22 23.12 3.50
N ASP A 483 2.17 23.94 2.45
CA ASP A 483 2.12 25.40 2.59
C ASP A 483 0.81 25.85 3.28
N ASP A 484 -0.32 25.24 2.88
CA ASP A 484 -1.62 25.58 3.44
C ASP A 484 -1.71 25.20 4.94
N VAL A 485 -1.14 24.07 5.36
CA VAL A 485 -1.15 23.64 6.77
C VAL A 485 -0.49 24.70 7.67
N ASN A 486 0.56 25.36 7.19
CA ASN A 486 1.28 26.38 7.95
C ASN A 486 0.62 27.77 7.87
N ASN A 487 0.01 28.11 6.73
CA ASN A 487 -0.44 29.48 6.42
C ASN A 487 -1.97 29.67 6.40
N ASP A 488 -2.74 28.65 6.01
CA ASP A 488 -4.20 28.63 5.97
C ASP A 488 -4.74 27.21 6.28
N PRO A 489 -4.68 26.80 7.55
CA PRO A 489 -4.93 25.40 7.92
C PRO A 489 -6.36 24.92 7.63
N ASP A 490 -7.33 25.83 7.58
CA ASP A 490 -8.72 25.53 7.22
C ASP A 490 -8.84 25.21 5.72
N LYS A 491 -8.06 25.89 4.88
CA LYS A 491 -7.97 25.60 3.44
C LYS A 491 -7.30 24.24 3.17
N ALA A 492 -6.25 23.91 3.92
CA ALA A 492 -5.63 22.58 3.85
C ALA A 492 -6.65 21.49 4.17
N LEU A 493 -7.38 21.65 5.28
CA LEU A 493 -8.41 20.71 5.70
C LEU A 493 -9.56 20.61 4.69
N GLU A 494 -10.01 21.72 4.09
CA GLU A 494 -11.05 21.69 3.05
C GLU A 494 -10.62 20.87 1.83
N ARG A 495 -9.34 20.96 1.42
CA ARG A 495 -8.78 20.17 0.32
C ARG A 495 -8.66 18.70 0.70
N TYR A 496 -8.15 18.43 1.90
CA TYR A 496 -8.03 17.07 2.44
C TYR A 496 -9.38 16.35 2.49
N GLU A 497 -10.40 16.97 3.10
CA GLU A 497 -11.74 16.40 3.20
C GLU A 497 -12.37 16.05 1.84
N LYS A 498 -12.06 16.82 0.80
CA LYS A 498 -12.53 16.50 -0.56
C LYS A 498 -11.85 15.26 -1.10
N ILE A 499 -10.52 15.13 -0.97
CA ILE A 499 -9.79 13.99 -1.52
C ILE A 499 -10.01 12.71 -0.71
N ALA A 500 -10.18 12.81 0.61
CA ALA A 500 -10.59 11.70 1.48
C ALA A 500 -11.96 11.11 1.08
N LYS A 501 -12.81 11.89 0.42
CA LYS A 501 -14.13 11.48 -0.09
C LYS A 501 -14.11 10.98 -1.54
N ILE A 502 -12.95 10.96 -2.19
CA ILE A 502 -12.79 10.38 -3.53
C ILE A 502 -12.50 8.89 -3.38
N SER A 503 -13.38 8.06 -3.92
CA SER A 503 -13.15 6.63 -4.03
C SER A 503 -11.92 6.32 -4.89
N CYS A 504 -10.98 5.56 -4.34
CA CYS A 504 -9.84 5.00 -5.07
C CYS A 504 -10.21 3.70 -5.81
N ASN A 505 -11.33 3.06 -5.47
CA ASN A 505 -11.73 1.76 -6.05
C ASN A 505 -12.73 1.89 -7.22
N SER A 506 -13.53 2.95 -7.30
CA SER A 506 -14.66 3.04 -8.27
C SER A 506 -14.26 3.20 -9.74
N GLY A 507 -13.07 3.73 -10.01
CA GLY A 507 -12.65 4.15 -11.36
C GLY A 507 -13.37 5.37 -11.92
N GLU A 508 -14.26 6.03 -11.16
CA GLU A 508 -14.89 7.29 -11.57
C GLU A 508 -13.85 8.42 -11.68
N TYR A 509 -12.87 8.38 -10.79
CA TYR A 509 -11.83 9.38 -10.64
C TYR A 509 -10.47 8.80 -11.05
N LYS A 510 -9.84 9.50 -11.99
CA LYS A 510 -8.41 9.33 -12.26
C LYS A 510 -7.60 10.29 -11.42
N PHE A 511 -6.34 9.95 -11.14
CA PHE A 511 -5.45 10.73 -10.29
C PHE A 511 -5.48 12.24 -10.59
N ARG A 512 -5.19 12.67 -11.82
CA ARG A 512 -5.16 14.11 -12.16
C ARG A 512 -6.55 14.77 -12.03
N ARG A 513 -7.62 14.04 -12.31
CA ARG A 513 -9.01 14.52 -12.15
C ARG A 513 -9.34 14.70 -10.67
N ALA A 514 -9.01 13.73 -9.83
CA ALA A 514 -9.21 13.78 -8.39
C ALA A 514 -8.52 15.00 -7.78
N LEU A 515 -7.23 15.20 -8.10
CA LEU A 515 -6.47 16.37 -7.68
C LEU A 515 -7.15 17.68 -8.11
N SER A 516 -7.48 17.82 -9.39
CA SER A 516 -8.08 19.06 -9.91
C SER A 516 -9.45 19.37 -9.29
N GLU A 517 -10.28 18.37 -9.03
CA GLU A 517 -11.61 18.58 -8.44
C GLU A 517 -11.53 18.88 -6.93
N CYS A 518 -10.52 18.35 -6.24
CA CYS A 518 -10.26 18.61 -4.83
C CYS A 518 -9.50 19.93 -4.59
N GLY A 519 -9.00 20.57 -5.65
CA GLY A 519 -8.34 21.87 -5.60
C GLY A 519 -6.83 21.80 -5.43
N PHE A 520 -6.23 20.66 -5.73
CA PHE A 520 -4.79 20.43 -5.81
C PHE A 520 -4.23 20.89 -7.17
N SER A 521 -2.94 21.17 -7.18
CA SER A 521 -2.14 21.53 -8.33
C SER A 521 -1.91 20.33 -9.26
N ASN A 522 -1.48 20.60 -10.49
CA ASN A 522 -0.94 19.55 -11.36
C ASN A 522 0.51 19.23 -10.93
N VAL A 523 0.65 18.23 -10.06
CA VAL A 523 1.92 17.93 -9.38
C VAL A 523 2.94 17.21 -10.25
N LEU A 524 2.51 16.59 -11.35
CA LEU A 524 3.40 15.88 -12.29
C LEU A 524 3.94 16.84 -13.36
N THR A 525 4.56 17.94 -12.92
CA THR A 525 5.18 18.94 -13.81
C THR A 525 6.49 19.45 -13.24
N LYS A 526 7.45 19.81 -14.11
CA LYS A 526 8.72 20.42 -13.71
C LYS A 526 8.50 21.72 -12.91
N ASP A 527 7.60 22.56 -13.40
CA ASP A 527 7.26 23.83 -12.74
C ASP A 527 6.76 23.63 -11.29
N TYR A 528 6.02 22.54 -11.03
CA TYR A 528 5.59 22.19 -9.68
C TYR A 528 6.77 21.75 -8.81
N ILE A 529 7.63 20.87 -9.31
CA ILE A 529 8.81 20.39 -8.58
C ILE A 529 9.74 21.54 -8.21
N SER A 530 10.01 22.46 -9.15
CA SER A 530 10.81 23.66 -8.86
C SER A 530 10.18 24.54 -7.79
N LYS A 531 8.85 24.72 -7.84
CA LYS A 531 8.13 25.46 -6.81
C LYS A 531 8.21 24.76 -5.45
N LEU A 532 8.08 23.44 -5.41
CA LEU A 532 8.19 22.66 -4.17
C LEU A 532 9.58 22.81 -3.56
N ALA A 533 10.64 22.74 -4.37
CA ALA A 533 12.00 23.00 -3.92
C ALA A 533 12.15 24.39 -3.29
N ASP A 534 11.57 25.43 -3.91
CA ASP A 534 11.55 26.79 -3.36
C ASP A 534 10.76 26.85 -2.03
N ASP A 535 9.57 26.25 -1.97
CA ASP A 535 8.69 26.25 -0.79
C ASP A 535 9.37 25.56 0.41
N ILE A 536 10.06 24.43 0.19
CA ILE A 536 10.81 23.73 1.24
C ILE A 536 12.05 24.55 1.66
N ASN A 537 12.76 25.19 0.75
CA ASN A 537 13.87 26.09 1.10
C ASN A 537 13.41 27.27 1.98
N ASP A 538 12.24 27.84 1.67
CA ASP A 538 11.62 28.88 2.48
C ASP A 538 11.20 28.35 3.86
N PHE A 539 10.78 27.09 3.97
CA PHE A 539 10.56 26.42 5.26
C PHE A 539 11.86 26.22 6.04
N ILE A 540 12.92 25.69 5.43
CA ILE A 540 14.26 25.54 6.05
C ILE A 540 14.75 26.89 6.61
N ALA A 541 14.53 27.98 5.87
CA ALA A 541 14.95 29.32 6.28
C ALA A 541 14.26 29.85 7.54
N GLN A 542 13.15 29.24 7.98
CA GLN A 542 12.46 29.61 9.22
C GLN A 542 13.15 29.06 10.47
N TYR A 543 13.96 28.00 10.32
CA TYR A 543 14.70 27.34 11.40
C TYR A 543 16.18 27.77 11.49
N LYS A 544 16.67 28.56 10.52
CA LYS A 544 18.02 29.17 10.50
C LYS A 544 18.03 30.56 11.13
#